data_AF-A0AAD7ABT9-F1
#
_entry.id   AF-A0AAD7ABT9-F1
#
_cell.length_a   1.000
_cell.length_b   1.000
_cell.length_c   1.000
_cell.angle_alpha   90.00
_cell.angle_beta   90.00
_cell.angle_gamma   90.00
#
_symmetry.space_group_name_H-M   'P 1'
#
loop_
_entity.id
_entity.type
_entity.pdbx_description
1 polymer ?
#
loop_
_entity_poly.entity_id
_entity_poly.type
_entity_poly.pdbx_seq_one_letter_code
_entity_poly.pdbx_strand_id
1 'polypeptide(L)'
;MVKLQGVGGAGLNSSRARQDMCTSSSASTRPLLGLVRTNKVAGLGAVHCLEELTEGVGGSWDALASLVIDTISLVAPSGTNPLSPLNYNLLYGVLCFVRRFDGLDPKPSANLPPLCAALASRGVVESLTIAVSALTQTTTPDPTSALETILLILASVFLSPGGYHQIPVAARIGFFHAIIEGGKRRLLDQHVRVILDQILAPSSVYYTVLSGISEAFYDAHKGLAACEAFRRSPIFEDWSAFAEIVSYRLKIMKRFDDRIGMSQRGCDNPKCCKIAVKTEFKRCSGCKAFRYCSKDCQIFDWSQGMHKFWHMHRVNYQHTNEILTSRERAFLRFLLHHDYLEARVETFPMSAALEDKVSIDKYIWADHVRRALDSDGRMELHVMLLRFGDKKDYWILPLRSNSSYYRDSFVYFRNIYLRDGSAALAKAYENLRVPAGIVEIH
;
A
#
# COMPACT_ATOMS: atom_id res chain seq x y z
N MET A 1 -12.61 54.42 3.15
CA MET A 1 -13.96 54.84 2.73
C MET A 1 -14.07 54.73 1.21
N VAL A 2 -14.48 53.58 0.69
CA VAL A 2 -15.27 53.41 -0.56
C VAL A 2 -16.01 52.08 -0.38
N LYS A 3 -17.34 52.13 -0.47
CA LYS A 3 -18.26 50.98 -0.40
C LYS A 3 -18.19 50.19 -1.71
N LEU A 4 -18.09 48.87 -1.62
CA LEU A 4 -18.63 47.96 -2.63
C LEU A 4 -19.49 46.92 -1.90
N GLN A 5 -20.80 47.06 -2.07
CA GLN A 5 -21.81 46.10 -1.69
C GLN A 5 -22.04 45.12 -2.85
N GLY A 6 -22.31 43.86 -2.51
CA GLY A 6 -23.21 43.01 -3.28
C GLY A 6 -22.55 41.94 -4.15
N VAL A 7 -22.37 40.75 -3.59
CA VAL A 7 -22.58 39.49 -4.31
C VAL A 7 -23.31 38.54 -3.37
N GLY A 8 -24.52 38.14 -3.79
CA GLY A 8 -25.44 37.31 -3.03
C GLY A 8 -24.97 35.87 -2.89
N GLY A 9 -25.25 35.29 -1.73
CA GLY A 9 -25.05 33.88 -1.45
C GLY A 9 -26.12 33.04 -2.15
N ALA A 10 -25.68 32.20 -3.09
CA ALA A 10 -26.44 31.05 -3.54
C ALA A 10 -26.22 29.91 -2.54
N GLY A 11 -27.09 29.83 -1.53
CA GLY A 11 -27.19 28.67 -0.66
C GLY A 11 -27.79 27.50 -1.43
N LEU A 12 -26.96 26.52 -1.78
CA LEU A 12 -27.41 25.24 -2.33
C LEU A 12 -28.13 24.43 -1.24
N ASN A 13 -29.46 24.48 -1.26
CA ASN A 13 -30.32 23.56 -0.52
C ASN A 13 -30.30 22.17 -1.18
N SER A 14 -29.29 21.34 -0.85
CA SER A 14 -29.20 19.93 -1.28
C SER A 14 -29.90 18.95 -0.32
N SER A 15 -30.42 19.40 0.82
CA SER A 15 -31.04 18.55 1.84
C SER A 15 -32.49 18.18 1.55
N ARG A 16 -33.23 18.99 0.78
CA ARG A 16 -34.68 18.77 0.53
C ARG A 16 -34.96 17.75 -0.58
N ALA A 17 -34.07 17.62 -1.57
CA ALA A 17 -34.24 16.67 -2.67
C ALA A 17 -34.02 15.19 -2.27
N ARG A 18 -33.39 14.92 -1.11
CA ARG A 18 -33.21 13.53 -0.61
C ARG A 18 -34.41 12.99 0.18
N GLN A 19 -35.25 13.85 0.74
CA GLN A 19 -36.37 13.40 1.58
C GLN A 19 -37.54 12.82 0.77
N ASP A 20 -37.78 13.32 -0.46
CA ASP A 20 -38.89 12.88 -1.29
C ASP A 20 -38.60 11.56 -2.06
N MET A 21 -37.36 11.06 -2.06
CA MET A 21 -37.01 9.75 -2.65
C MET A 21 -37.22 8.54 -1.71
N CYS A 22 -37.42 8.75 -0.40
CA CYS A 22 -37.48 7.65 0.57
C CYS A 22 -38.82 6.90 0.62
N THR A 23 -39.91 7.43 0.04
CA THR A 23 -41.24 6.81 0.18
C THR A 23 -41.58 5.81 -0.93
N SER A 24 -40.83 5.77 -2.04
CA SER A 24 -41.05 4.81 -3.15
C SER A 24 -40.08 3.62 -3.17
N SER A 25 -39.14 3.51 -2.23
CA SER A 25 -38.05 2.49 -2.27
C SER A 25 -38.39 1.14 -1.61
N SER A 26 -39.58 0.96 -1.03
CA SER A 26 -39.89 -0.24 -0.24
C SER A 26 -40.07 -1.52 -1.07
N ALA A 27 -40.24 -1.41 -2.40
CA ALA A 27 -40.39 -2.55 -3.29
C ALA A 27 -39.05 -3.17 -3.73
N SER A 28 -37.95 -2.39 -3.77
CA SER A 28 -36.66 -2.86 -4.35
C SER A 28 -35.74 -3.59 -3.37
N THR A 29 -35.99 -3.53 -2.06
CA THR A 29 -35.12 -4.15 -1.03
C THR A 29 -35.50 -5.59 -0.67
N ARG A 30 -36.72 -6.03 -1.03
CA ARG A 30 -37.21 -7.40 -0.77
C ARG A 30 -36.45 -8.51 -1.52
N PRO A 31 -35.96 -8.33 -2.76
CA PRO A 31 -35.20 -9.36 -3.48
C PRO A 31 -33.91 -9.76 -2.75
N LEU A 32 -33.13 -8.79 -2.23
CA LEU A 32 -31.86 -9.05 -1.52
C LEU A 32 -32.04 -9.89 -0.25
N LEU A 33 -33.15 -9.68 0.47
CA LEU A 33 -33.51 -10.49 1.65
C LEU A 33 -33.73 -11.97 1.33
N GLY A 34 -34.30 -12.27 0.15
CA GLY A 34 -34.47 -13.65 -0.33
C GLY A 34 -33.14 -14.34 -0.60
N LEU A 35 -32.17 -13.62 -1.15
CA LEU A 35 -30.85 -14.15 -1.55
C LEU A 35 -29.92 -14.43 -0.37
N VAL A 36 -29.94 -13.60 0.66
CA VAL A 36 -29.17 -13.85 1.88
C VAL A 36 -29.60 -15.18 2.52
N ARG A 37 -30.86 -15.58 2.36
CA ARG A 37 -31.38 -16.87 2.88
C ARG A 37 -31.02 -18.07 1.99
N THR A 38 -30.95 -17.94 0.67
CA THR A 38 -30.63 -19.06 -0.24
C THR A 38 -29.14 -19.37 -0.33
N ASN A 39 -28.27 -18.42 0.04
CA ASN A 39 -26.82 -18.53 -0.07
C ASN A 39 -26.14 -19.61 0.81
N LYS A 40 -26.87 -20.22 1.76
CA LYS A 40 -26.35 -21.35 2.56
C LYS A 40 -26.29 -22.68 1.79
N VAL A 41 -26.88 -22.78 0.59
CA VAL A 41 -27.18 -24.09 -0.03
C VAL A 41 -26.29 -24.49 -1.23
N ALA A 42 -25.58 -23.58 -1.90
CA ALA A 42 -25.01 -23.91 -3.23
C ALA A 42 -23.47 -24.00 -3.29
N GLY A 43 -22.94 -25.20 -3.54
CA GLY A 43 -21.55 -25.47 -3.91
C GLY A 43 -21.22 -25.30 -5.40
N LEU A 44 -22.21 -25.10 -6.28
CA LEU A 44 -22.02 -24.98 -7.73
C LEU A 44 -22.90 -23.90 -8.43
N GLY A 45 -23.74 -23.18 -7.68
CA GLY A 45 -24.74 -22.22 -8.23
C GLY A 45 -24.39 -20.74 -8.13
N ALA A 46 -23.18 -20.38 -7.70
CA ALA A 46 -22.83 -18.99 -7.40
C ALA A 46 -22.84 -18.09 -8.66
N VAL A 47 -22.20 -18.53 -9.75
CA VAL A 47 -22.11 -17.72 -10.98
C VAL A 47 -23.49 -17.49 -11.59
N HIS A 48 -24.32 -18.53 -11.66
CA HIS A 48 -25.67 -18.41 -12.24
C HIS A 48 -26.56 -17.46 -11.41
N CYS A 49 -26.43 -17.50 -10.08
CA CYS A 49 -27.15 -16.58 -9.20
C CYS A 49 -26.77 -15.11 -9.44
N LEU A 50 -25.51 -14.81 -9.76
CA LEU A 50 -25.10 -13.44 -10.12
C LEU A 50 -25.70 -12.96 -11.44
N GLU A 51 -25.76 -13.83 -12.44
CA GLU A 51 -26.33 -13.50 -13.75
C GLU A 51 -27.83 -13.21 -13.63
N GLU A 52 -28.58 -14.09 -12.97
CA GLU A 52 -30.01 -13.90 -12.69
C GLU A 52 -30.26 -12.62 -11.89
N LEU A 53 -29.38 -12.33 -10.93
CA LEU A 53 -29.47 -11.09 -10.16
C LEU A 53 -29.22 -9.86 -10.99
N THR A 54 -28.16 -9.90 -11.79
CA THR A 54 -27.78 -8.80 -12.67
C THR A 54 -28.90 -8.53 -13.65
N GLU A 55 -29.51 -9.57 -14.23
CA GLU A 55 -30.70 -9.48 -15.07
C GLU A 55 -31.88 -8.86 -14.32
N GLY A 56 -32.20 -9.37 -13.12
CA GLY A 56 -33.32 -8.92 -12.29
C GLY A 56 -33.23 -7.45 -11.84
N VAL A 57 -32.03 -6.88 -11.73
CA VAL A 57 -31.82 -5.47 -11.35
C VAL A 57 -31.64 -4.53 -12.55
N GLY A 58 -31.82 -5.02 -13.78
CA GLY A 58 -31.75 -4.21 -15.00
C GLY A 58 -30.61 -4.56 -15.96
N GLY A 59 -30.06 -5.77 -15.85
CA GLY A 59 -29.12 -6.35 -16.82
C GLY A 59 -27.70 -5.78 -16.80
N SER A 60 -27.29 -5.01 -15.77
CA SER A 60 -25.95 -4.42 -15.70
C SER A 60 -25.30 -4.51 -14.32
N TRP A 61 -23.97 -4.69 -14.30
CA TRP A 61 -23.17 -4.66 -13.09
C TRP A 61 -23.29 -3.33 -12.33
N ASP A 62 -23.46 -2.25 -13.07
CA ASP A 62 -23.69 -0.90 -12.55
C ASP A 62 -25.00 -0.77 -11.76
N ALA A 63 -26.08 -1.38 -12.25
CA ALA A 63 -27.35 -1.41 -11.56
C ALA A 63 -27.28 -2.27 -10.29
N LEU A 64 -26.61 -3.43 -10.37
CA LEU A 64 -26.37 -4.29 -9.20
C LEU A 64 -25.51 -3.58 -8.15
N ALA A 65 -24.43 -2.93 -8.56
CA ALA A 65 -23.57 -2.14 -7.68
C ALA A 65 -24.35 -1.01 -7.00
N SER A 66 -25.20 -0.30 -7.75
CA SER A 66 -26.06 0.76 -7.19
C SER A 66 -27.02 0.20 -6.14
N LEU A 67 -27.68 -0.93 -6.41
CA LEU A 67 -28.56 -1.58 -5.44
C LEU A 67 -27.82 -1.98 -4.15
N VAL A 68 -26.59 -2.52 -4.28
CA VAL A 68 -25.73 -2.87 -3.14
C VAL A 68 -25.40 -1.62 -2.31
N ILE A 69 -24.95 -0.55 -2.97
CA ILE A 69 -24.56 0.72 -2.33
C ILE A 69 -25.75 1.39 -1.65
N ASP A 70 -26.90 1.43 -2.30
CA ASP A 70 -28.15 1.96 -1.75
C ASP A 70 -28.58 1.16 -0.54
N THR A 71 -28.47 -0.18 -0.61
CA THR A 71 -28.81 -1.04 0.53
C THR A 71 -27.87 -0.79 1.70
N ILE A 72 -26.54 -0.76 1.49
CA ILE A 72 -25.56 -0.44 2.54
C ILE A 72 -25.89 0.91 3.17
N SER A 73 -26.15 1.93 2.34
CA SER A 73 -26.42 3.30 2.81
C SER A 73 -27.74 3.40 3.58
N LEU A 74 -28.75 2.63 3.20
CA LEU A 74 -30.05 2.58 3.87
C LEU A 74 -29.97 1.91 5.25
N VAL A 75 -29.20 0.83 5.36
CA VAL A 75 -29.15 0.01 6.60
C VAL A 75 -27.97 0.36 7.51
N ALA A 76 -26.98 1.10 7.02
CA ALA A 76 -25.87 1.57 7.82
C ALA A 76 -26.40 2.42 8.98
N PRO A 77 -25.89 2.21 10.21
CA PRO A 77 -26.33 3.01 11.34
C PRO A 77 -26.03 4.49 11.11
N SER A 78 -26.93 5.34 11.60
CA SER A 78 -26.76 6.80 11.61
C SER A 78 -27.45 7.38 12.84
N GLY A 79 -27.26 8.68 13.11
CA GLY A 79 -27.90 9.34 14.24
C GLY A 79 -29.44 9.22 14.24
N THR A 80 -30.05 9.10 13.05
CA THR A 80 -31.50 8.93 12.88
C THR A 80 -31.93 7.48 12.66
N ASN A 81 -30.99 6.56 12.45
CA ASN A 81 -31.26 5.14 12.19
C ASN A 81 -30.31 4.28 13.05
N PRO A 82 -30.64 4.02 14.33
CA PRO A 82 -29.82 3.15 15.16
C PRO A 82 -29.74 1.74 14.56
N LEU A 83 -28.67 1.03 14.85
CA LEU A 83 -28.46 -0.33 14.34
C LEU A 83 -29.45 -1.31 14.97
N SER A 84 -30.60 -1.52 14.32
CA SER A 84 -31.53 -2.58 14.71
C SER A 84 -30.97 -3.96 14.33
N PRO A 85 -31.38 -5.05 15.00
CA PRO A 85 -30.98 -6.41 14.60
C PRO A 85 -31.33 -6.73 13.13
N LEU A 86 -32.45 -6.20 12.64
CA LEU A 86 -32.84 -6.35 11.24
C LEU A 86 -31.86 -5.64 10.30
N ASN A 87 -31.55 -4.37 10.58
CA ASN A 87 -30.60 -3.59 9.77
C ASN A 87 -29.20 -4.21 9.80
N TYR A 88 -28.76 -4.73 10.94
CA TYR A 88 -27.49 -5.45 11.04
C TYR A 88 -27.48 -6.70 10.16
N ASN A 89 -28.51 -7.54 10.24
CA ASN A 89 -28.58 -8.76 9.43
C ASN A 89 -28.63 -8.45 7.93
N LEU A 90 -29.33 -7.37 7.54
CA LEU A 90 -29.35 -6.88 6.16
C LEU A 90 -27.97 -6.41 5.71
N LEU A 91 -27.33 -5.56 6.50
CA LEU A 91 -25.98 -5.05 6.22
C LEU A 91 -25.01 -6.21 6.06
N TYR A 92 -24.96 -7.09 7.05
CA TYR A 92 -24.04 -8.23 7.05
C TYR A 92 -24.33 -9.20 5.90
N GLY A 93 -25.61 -9.41 5.55
CA GLY A 93 -26.00 -10.22 4.41
C GLY A 93 -25.48 -9.66 3.09
N VAL A 94 -25.62 -8.35 2.86
CA VAL A 94 -25.09 -7.67 1.67
C VAL A 94 -23.57 -7.68 1.64
N LEU A 95 -22.91 -7.48 2.77
CA LEU A 95 -21.45 -7.56 2.87
C LEU A 95 -20.93 -8.97 2.56
N CYS A 96 -21.58 -10.00 3.09
CA CYS A 96 -21.27 -11.39 2.77
C CYS A 96 -21.48 -11.70 1.28
N PHE A 97 -22.54 -11.15 0.68
CA PHE A 97 -22.79 -11.25 -0.75
C PHE A 97 -21.62 -10.66 -1.56
N VAL A 98 -21.24 -9.40 -1.30
CA VAL A 98 -20.12 -8.74 -1.99
C VAL A 98 -18.84 -9.56 -1.84
N ARG A 99 -18.49 -9.95 -0.61
CA ARG A 99 -17.26 -10.72 -0.33
C ARG A 99 -17.22 -12.06 -1.07
N ARG A 100 -18.34 -12.78 -1.13
CA ARG A 100 -18.39 -14.11 -1.77
C ARG A 100 -18.25 -14.01 -3.28
N PHE A 101 -18.85 -13.00 -3.89
CA PHE A 101 -18.99 -12.91 -5.34
C PHE A 101 -17.88 -12.15 -6.04
N ASP A 102 -17.18 -11.28 -5.33
CA ASP A 102 -16.01 -10.62 -5.87
C ASP A 102 -14.75 -11.51 -5.86
N GLY A 103 -14.83 -12.74 -5.33
CA GLY A 103 -13.67 -13.63 -5.27
C GLY A 103 -12.48 -12.91 -4.62
N LEU A 104 -12.75 -12.11 -3.59
CA LEU A 104 -11.80 -11.27 -2.84
C LEU A 104 -10.83 -12.14 -2.03
N ASP A 105 -10.20 -13.09 -2.69
CA ASP A 105 -8.93 -13.61 -2.27
C ASP A 105 -7.93 -12.48 -2.57
N PRO A 106 -7.13 -12.00 -1.62
CA PRO A 106 -6.23 -10.85 -1.76
C PRO A 106 -5.08 -11.07 -2.77
N LYS A 107 -5.21 -12.04 -3.68
CA LYS A 107 -4.27 -12.25 -4.76
C LYS A 107 -4.44 -11.12 -5.78
N PRO A 108 -3.36 -10.41 -6.13
CA PRO A 108 -3.42 -9.38 -7.16
C PRO A 108 -3.75 -10.03 -8.50
N SER A 109 -5.03 -9.96 -8.91
CA SER A 109 -5.43 -10.24 -10.29
C SER A 109 -5.20 -8.99 -11.13
N ALA A 110 -4.85 -9.18 -12.41
CA ALA A 110 -4.66 -8.05 -13.34
C ALA A 110 -5.97 -7.29 -13.60
N ASN A 111 -7.12 -7.96 -13.43
CA ASN A 111 -8.45 -7.38 -13.66
C ASN A 111 -9.32 -7.57 -12.41
N LEU A 112 -9.96 -6.49 -11.98
CA LEU A 112 -11.04 -6.55 -11.01
C LEU A 112 -12.21 -7.38 -11.58
N PRO A 113 -12.89 -8.19 -10.76
CA PRO A 113 -14.20 -8.71 -11.11
C PRO A 113 -15.14 -7.59 -11.57
N PRO A 114 -16.05 -7.82 -12.54
CA PRO A 114 -16.92 -6.77 -13.06
C PRO A 114 -17.76 -6.06 -11.99
N LEU A 115 -18.25 -6.80 -10.98
CA LEU A 115 -19.01 -6.22 -9.87
C LEU A 115 -18.12 -5.30 -9.02
N CYS A 116 -16.94 -5.75 -8.60
CA CYS A 116 -15.92 -4.94 -7.92
C CYS A 116 -15.61 -3.62 -8.65
N ALA A 117 -15.38 -3.69 -9.97
CA ALA A 117 -15.11 -2.50 -10.78
C ALA A 117 -16.32 -1.53 -10.79
N ALA A 118 -17.53 -2.06 -10.90
CA ALA A 118 -18.77 -1.28 -10.82
C ALA A 118 -19.00 -0.69 -9.41
N LEU A 119 -18.74 -1.43 -8.35
CA LEU A 119 -18.82 -0.95 -6.96
C LEU A 119 -17.82 0.20 -6.72
N ALA A 120 -16.58 0.04 -7.17
CA ALA A 120 -15.55 1.08 -7.04
C ALA A 120 -15.92 2.34 -7.84
N SER A 121 -16.44 2.20 -9.07
CA SER A 121 -16.83 3.34 -9.90
C SER A 121 -18.07 4.08 -9.37
N ARG A 122 -18.96 3.37 -8.66
CA ARG A 122 -20.20 3.90 -8.07
C ARG A 122 -20.03 4.44 -6.65
N GLY A 123 -18.82 4.43 -6.09
CA GLY A 123 -18.54 5.06 -4.80
C GLY A 123 -18.80 4.18 -3.58
N VAL A 124 -18.69 2.84 -3.70
CA VAL A 124 -18.86 1.90 -2.57
C VAL A 124 -18.01 2.26 -1.35
N VAL A 125 -16.84 2.87 -1.56
CA VAL A 125 -15.89 3.27 -0.52
C VAL A 125 -16.49 4.29 0.44
N GLU A 126 -17.31 5.23 -0.07
CA GLU A 126 -18.00 6.21 0.76
C GLU A 126 -18.99 5.51 1.71
N SER A 127 -19.90 4.69 1.15
CA SER A 127 -20.90 3.96 1.93
C SER A 127 -20.27 3.00 2.94
N LEU A 128 -19.21 2.29 2.57
CA LEU A 128 -18.48 1.41 3.47
C LEU A 128 -17.78 2.19 4.59
N THR A 129 -17.16 3.33 4.29
CA THR A 129 -16.50 4.16 5.31
C THR A 129 -17.50 4.73 6.31
N ILE A 130 -18.68 5.16 5.85
CA ILE A 130 -19.80 5.57 6.71
C ILE A 130 -20.22 4.40 7.61
N ALA A 131 -20.38 3.20 7.05
CA ALA A 131 -20.76 2.02 7.81
C ALA A 131 -19.70 1.65 8.88
N VAL A 132 -18.40 1.68 8.58
CA VAL A 132 -17.33 1.46 9.59
C VAL A 132 -17.41 2.51 10.70
N SER A 133 -17.57 3.78 10.34
CA SER A 133 -17.67 4.87 11.31
C SER A 133 -18.86 4.68 12.26
N ALA A 134 -20.00 4.26 11.73
CA ALA A 134 -21.20 4.03 12.53
C ALA A 134 -21.10 2.75 13.38
N LEU A 135 -20.55 1.66 12.82
CA LEU A 135 -20.34 0.39 13.54
C LEU A 135 -19.26 0.47 14.62
N THR A 136 -18.30 1.39 14.50
CA THR A 136 -17.33 1.64 15.57
C THR A 136 -17.89 2.50 16.70
N GLN A 137 -19.04 3.14 16.50
CA GLN A 137 -19.73 3.97 17.51
C GLN A 137 -20.95 3.30 18.15
N THR A 138 -21.53 2.27 17.53
CA THR A 138 -22.73 1.58 18.06
C THR A 138 -22.48 0.85 19.38
N THR A 139 -23.44 0.86 20.30
CA THR A 139 -23.39 0.11 21.57
C THR A 139 -23.82 -1.35 21.42
N THR A 140 -24.11 -1.83 20.21
CA THR A 140 -24.55 -3.22 19.97
C THR A 140 -23.48 -4.23 20.41
N PRO A 141 -23.88 -5.44 20.88
CA PRO A 141 -22.98 -6.36 21.56
C PRO A 141 -21.78 -6.85 20.74
N ASP A 142 -21.92 -6.95 19.41
CA ASP A 142 -20.83 -7.44 18.56
C ASP A 142 -20.98 -7.04 17.07
N PRO A 143 -20.44 -5.87 16.65
CA PRO A 143 -20.39 -5.48 15.24
C PRO A 143 -19.20 -6.09 14.47
N THR A 144 -18.40 -6.97 15.10
CA THR A 144 -17.06 -7.34 14.63
C THR A 144 -17.09 -8.01 13.26
N SER A 145 -17.97 -8.98 13.02
CA SER A 145 -18.02 -9.68 11.72
C SER A 145 -18.36 -8.75 10.55
N ALA A 146 -19.25 -7.78 10.77
CA ALA A 146 -19.56 -6.78 9.75
C ALA A 146 -18.38 -5.84 9.51
N LEU A 147 -17.72 -5.37 10.58
CA LEU A 147 -16.51 -4.54 10.48
C LEU A 147 -15.39 -5.23 9.72
N GLU A 148 -15.06 -6.48 10.07
CA GLU A 148 -14.04 -7.27 9.38
C GLU A 148 -14.37 -7.43 7.90
N THR A 149 -15.62 -7.73 7.57
CA THR A 149 -16.05 -7.90 6.17
C THR A 149 -15.94 -6.58 5.40
N ILE A 150 -16.31 -5.44 6.00
CA ILE A 150 -16.13 -4.13 5.36
C ILE A 150 -14.65 -3.82 5.14
N LEU A 151 -13.80 -4.04 6.15
CA LEU A 151 -12.37 -3.78 6.05
C LEU A 151 -11.70 -4.63 4.97
N LEU A 152 -12.11 -5.89 4.82
CA LEU A 152 -11.66 -6.76 3.73
C LEU A 152 -12.06 -6.19 2.36
N ILE A 153 -13.32 -5.78 2.19
CA ILE A 153 -13.79 -5.18 0.93
C ILE A 153 -13.01 -3.89 0.63
N LEU A 154 -12.83 -3.01 1.61
CA LEU A 154 -12.04 -1.79 1.45
C LEU A 154 -10.59 -2.08 1.08
N ALA A 155 -9.95 -3.06 1.74
CA ALA A 155 -8.60 -3.48 1.43
C ALA A 155 -8.47 -3.97 -0.02
N SER A 156 -9.41 -4.79 -0.48
CA SER A 156 -9.46 -5.27 -1.86
C SER A 156 -9.66 -4.13 -2.86
N VAL A 157 -10.56 -3.18 -2.59
CA VAL A 157 -10.75 -2.01 -3.44
C VAL A 157 -9.48 -1.17 -3.50
N PHE A 158 -8.79 -0.94 -2.38
CA PHE A 158 -7.55 -0.15 -2.36
C PHE A 158 -6.38 -0.84 -3.07
N LEU A 159 -6.28 -2.17 -2.98
CA LEU A 159 -5.25 -2.96 -3.65
C LEU A 159 -5.47 -3.14 -5.15
N SER A 160 -6.68 -2.87 -5.63
CA SER A 160 -7.00 -2.99 -7.05
C SER A 160 -6.23 -1.98 -7.93
N PRO A 161 -6.04 -2.27 -9.23
CA PRO A 161 -5.46 -1.30 -10.16
C PRO A 161 -6.22 0.04 -10.13
N GLY A 162 -5.56 1.13 -9.74
CA GLY A 162 -6.18 2.45 -9.57
C GLY A 162 -6.96 2.64 -8.26
N GLY A 163 -7.08 1.60 -7.43
CA GLY A 163 -7.77 1.60 -6.14
C GLY A 163 -7.24 2.63 -5.14
N TYR A 164 -5.96 2.98 -5.24
CA TYR A 164 -5.33 3.99 -4.40
C TYR A 164 -5.98 5.39 -4.52
N HIS A 165 -6.66 5.70 -5.63
CA HIS A 165 -7.44 6.94 -5.77
C HIS A 165 -8.65 7.01 -4.83
N GLN A 166 -9.12 5.87 -4.31
CA GLN A 166 -10.22 5.79 -3.36
C GLN A 166 -9.78 6.07 -1.91
N ILE A 167 -8.48 5.98 -1.61
CA ILE A 167 -7.96 6.23 -0.25
C ILE A 167 -8.27 7.67 0.21
N PRO A 168 -8.03 8.73 -0.59
CA PRO A 168 -8.48 10.08 -0.25
C PRO A 168 -9.98 10.22 0.00
N VAL A 169 -10.82 9.45 -0.70
CA VAL A 169 -12.27 9.47 -0.50
C VAL A 169 -12.59 8.93 0.90
N ALA A 170 -12.08 7.74 1.24
CA ALA A 170 -12.25 7.16 2.57
C ALA A 170 -11.74 8.09 3.68
N ALA A 171 -10.55 8.69 3.49
CA ALA A 171 -9.97 9.60 4.47
C ALA A 171 -10.87 10.80 4.76
N ARG A 172 -11.40 11.47 3.72
CA ARG A 172 -12.32 12.63 3.88
C ARG A 172 -13.63 12.28 4.58
N ILE A 173 -14.13 11.07 4.40
CA ILE A 173 -15.36 10.59 5.03
C ILE A 173 -15.14 10.25 6.52
N GLY A 174 -13.90 10.11 6.97
CA GLY A 174 -13.57 9.87 8.38
C GLY A 174 -12.98 8.49 8.66
N PHE A 175 -12.43 7.80 7.67
CA PHE A 175 -11.86 6.45 7.85
C PHE A 175 -10.82 6.36 8.97
N PHE A 176 -9.95 7.37 9.12
CA PHE A 176 -8.95 7.41 10.18
C PHE A 176 -9.57 7.53 11.58
N HIS A 177 -10.59 8.38 11.73
CA HIS A 177 -11.34 8.48 12.99
C HIS A 177 -12.01 7.16 13.32
N ALA A 178 -12.58 6.48 12.33
CA ALA A 178 -13.21 5.17 12.52
C ALA A 178 -12.21 4.09 12.97
N ILE A 179 -11.00 4.05 12.39
CA ILE A 179 -9.92 3.16 12.86
C ILE A 179 -9.59 3.44 14.33
N ILE A 180 -9.47 4.72 14.69
CA ILE A 180 -9.13 5.14 16.05
C ILE A 180 -10.24 4.73 17.04
N GLU A 181 -11.51 5.02 16.74
CA GLU A 181 -12.65 4.64 17.59
C GLU A 181 -12.77 3.11 17.71
N GLY A 182 -12.62 2.38 16.60
CA GLY A 182 -12.62 0.92 16.60
C GLY A 182 -11.47 0.33 17.43
N GLY A 183 -10.28 0.94 17.37
CA GLY A 183 -9.13 0.57 18.19
C GLY A 183 -9.37 0.76 19.69
N LYS A 184 -9.94 1.91 20.11
CA LYS A 184 -10.29 2.16 21.54
C LYS A 184 -11.18 1.06 22.12
N ARG A 185 -12.11 0.56 21.30
CA ARG A 185 -13.08 -0.47 21.67
C ARG A 185 -12.57 -1.89 21.44
N ARG A 186 -11.35 -2.06 20.91
CA ARG A 186 -10.75 -3.35 20.54
C ARG A 186 -11.62 -4.17 19.57
N LEU A 187 -12.33 -3.47 18.68
CA LEU A 187 -13.16 -4.10 17.64
C LEU A 187 -12.36 -4.48 16.39
N LEU A 188 -11.13 -3.97 16.26
CA LEU A 188 -10.32 -4.07 15.06
C LEU A 188 -8.92 -4.60 15.40
N ASP A 189 -8.42 -5.57 14.62
CA ASP A 189 -7.07 -6.14 14.79
C ASP A 189 -6.28 -6.31 13.46
N GLN A 190 -6.04 -7.55 13.01
CA GLN A 190 -5.28 -8.02 11.87
C GLN A 190 -5.66 -7.31 10.56
N HIS A 191 -6.95 -7.10 10.30
CA HIS A 191 -7.39 -6.45 9.06
C HIS A 191 -6.93 -4.99 8.98
N VAL A 192 -6.97 -4.27 10.11
CA VAL A 192 -6.48 -2.89 10.17
C VAL A 192 -4.97 -2.85 10.03
N ARG A 193 -4.23 -3.79 10.64
CA ARG A 193 -2.78 -3.91 10.44
C ARG A 193 -2.43 -4.04 8.96
N VAL A 194 -3.09 -4.94 8.23
CA VAL A 194 -2.88 -5.12 6.79
C VAL A 194 -3.15 -3.81 6.05
N ILE A 195 -4.25 -3.11 6.36
CA ILE A 195 -4.58 -1.84 5.72
C ILE A 195 -3.52 -0.77 6.02
N LEU A 196 -3.09 -0.62 7.27
CA LEU A 196 -2.11 0.41 7.65
C LEU A 196 -0.73 0.13 7.02
N ASP A 197 -0.20 -1.08 7.22
CA ASP A 197 1.16 -1.46 6.86
C ASP A 197 1.32 -1.82 5.38
N GLN A 198 0.39 -2.59 4.82
CA GLN A 198 0.54 -3.14 3.47
C GLN A 198 -0.17 -2.33 2.38
N ILE A 199 -1.08 -1.43 2.76
CA ILE A 199 -1.87 -0.65 1.80
C ILE A 199 -1.59 0.84 1.93
N LEU A 200 -1.91 1.45 3.08
CA LEU A 200 -1.86 2.89 3.26
C LEU A 200 -0.43 3.42 3.31
N ALA A 201 0.46 2.79 4.09
CA ALA A 201 1.86 3.18 4.14
C ALA A 201 2.52 3.09 2.75
N PRO A 202 2.44 1.99 1.97
CA PRO A 202 2.95 1.95 0.60
C PRO A 202 2.27 2.96 -0.33
N SER A 203 0.95 3.14 -0.24
CA SER A 203 0.21 4.08 -1.11
C SER A 203 0.56 5.54 -0.84
N SER A 204 1.12 5.86 0.33
CA SER A 204 1.57 7.22 0.64
C SER A 204 2.82 7.66 -0.15
N VAL A 205 3.33 6.86 -1.10
CA VAL A 205 4.29 7.35 -2.11
C VAL A 205 3.64 8.19 -3.20
N TYR A 206 2.32 8.06 -3.40
CA TYR A 206 1.59 8.80 -4.42
C TYR A 206 1.20 10.19 -3.91
N TYR A 207 1.52 11.22 -4.70
CA TYR A 207 1.23 12.62 -4.36
C TYR A 207 -0.27 12.84 -4.09
N THR A 208 -1.13 12.27 -4.94
CA THR A 208 -2.59 12.41 -4.82
C THR A 208 -3.13 11.80 -3.54
N VAL A 209 -2.57 10.65 -3.13
CA VAL A 209 -2.90 10.00 -1.86
C VAL A 209 -2.45 10.89 -0.70
N LEU A 210 -1.16 11.23 -0.61
CA LEU A 210 -0.65 12.07 0.49
C LEU A 210 -1.40 13.40 0.63
N SER A 211 -1.56 14.12 -0.47
CA SER A 211 -2.27 15.39 -0.49
C SER A 211 -3.72 15.19 -0.05
N GLY A 212 -4.38 14.16 -0.56
CA GLY A 212 -5.79 13.86 -0.27
C GLY A 212 -6.06 13.35 1.15
N ILE A 213 -5.07 12.75 1.82
CA ILE A 213 -5.20 12.27 3.20
C ILE A 213 -4.69 13.26 4.24
N SER A 214 -3.89 14.27 3.84
CA SER A 214 -3.12 15.11 4.77
C SER A 214 -3.96 15.76 5.88
N GLU A 215 -5.05 16.44 5.54
CA GLU A 215 -5.94 17.11 6.50
C GLU A 215 -6.60 16.12 7.46
N ALA A 216 -7.26 15.08 6.91
CA ALA A 216 -7.93 14.05 7.70
C ALA A 216 -6.95 13.29 8.60
N PHE A 217 -5.73 13.03 8.13
CA PHE A 217 -4.67 12.41 8.92
C PHE A 217 -4.26 13.30 10.10
N TYR A 218 -4.00 14.58 9.87
CA TYR A 218 -3.60 15.50 10.95
C TYR A 218 -4.71 15.69 12.00
N ASP A 219 -5.96 15.81 11.55
CA ASP A 219 -7.10 15.94 12.46
C ASP A 219 -7.25 14.70 13.36
N ALA A 220 -7.26 13.51 12.76
CA ALA A 220 -7.28 12.24 13.48
C ALA A 220 -6.07 12.07 14.41
N HIS A 221 -4.86 12.34 13.92
CA HIS A 221 -3.63 12.17 14.68
C HIS A 221 -3.51 13.14 15.86
N LYS A 222 -3.95 14.39 15.70
CA LYS A 222 -3.96 15.38 16.79
C LYS A 222 -4.87 14.95 17.94
N GLY A 223 -6.02 14.32 17.63
CA GLY A 223 -6.95 13.78 18.62
C GLY A 223 -6.35 12.64 19.47
N LEU A 224 -5.33 11.94 18.96
CA LEU A 224 -4.72 10.78 19.64
C LEU A 224 -3.83 11.14 20.82
N ALA A 225 -3.24 12.34 20.83
CA ALA A 225 -2.36 12.77 21.92
C ALA A 225 -3.06 12.71 23.29
N ALA A 226 -4.39 12.79 23.31
CA ALA A 226 -5.22 12.75 24.51
C ALA A 226 -5.93 11.40 24.75
N CYS A 227 -5.80 10.40 23.86
CA CYS A 227 -6.62 9.19 23.94
C CYS A 227 -5.85 7.97 24.49
N GLU A 228 -5.85 7.83 25.81
CA GLU A 228 -5.21 6.69 26.51
C GLU A 228 -5.82 5.33 26.13
N ALA A 229 -7.13 5.28 25.86
CA ALA A 229 -7.79 4.04 25.44
C ALA A 229 -7.25 3.50 24.11
N PHE A 230 -6.97 4.38 23.13
CA PHE A 230 -6.41 3.97 21.85
C PHE A 230 -4.95 3.53 21.99
N ARG A 231 -4.15 4.20 22.83
CA ARG A 231 -2.76 3.82 23.09
C ARG A 231 -2.60 2.40 23.65
N ARG A 232 -3.61 1.92 24.38
CA ARG A 232 -3.67 0.55 24.92
C ARG A 232 -4.32 -0.45 23.96
N SER A 233 -4.64 -0.04 22.73
CA SER A 233 -5.22 -0.91 21.72
C SER A 233 -4.14 -1.76 21.03
N PRO A 234 -4.47 -2.96 20.54
CA PRO A 234 -3.52 -3.82 19.82
C PRO A 234 -2.97 -3.24 18.51
N ILE A 235 -3.63 -2.21 17.95
CA ILE A 235 -3.27 -1.60 16.67
C ILE A 235 -2.49 -0.28 16.83
N PHE A 236 -2.16 0.12 18.07
CA PHE A 236 -1.49 1.39 18.32
C PHE A 236 -0.07 1.45 17.72
N GLU A 237 0.68 0.36 17.80
CA GLU A 237 2.03 0.26 17.22
C GLU A 237 1.97 0.37 15.69
N ASP A 238 1.05 -0.38 15.06
CA ASP A 238 0.81 -0.34 13.61
C ASP A 238 0.41 1.08 13.15
N TRP A 239 -0.47 1.74 13.89
CA TRP A 239 -0.85 3.13 13.64
C TRP A 239 0.33 4.09 13.80
N SER A 240 1.16 3.91 14.82
CA SER A 240 2.31 4.78 15.10
C SER A 240 3.35 4.70 13.99
N ALA A 241 3.66 3.49 13.53
CA ALA A 241 4.55 3.28 12.38
C ALA A 241 3.99 3.92 11.10
N PHE A 242 2.69 3.73 10.82
CA PHE A 242 2.02 4.40 9.71
C PHE A 242 2.09 5.93 9.82
N ALA A 243 1.81 6.47 11.01
CA ALA A 243 1.81 7.91 11.26
C ALA A 243 3.20 8.54 11.10
N GLU A 244 4.26 7.83 11.49
CA GLU A 244 5.64 8.25 11.28
C GLU A 244 5.96 8.34 9.79
N ILE A 245 5.66 7.30 9.01
CA ILE A 245 5.86 7.26 7.55
C ILE A 245 5.12 8.40 6.86
N VAL A 246 3.83 8.59 7.17
CA VAL A 246 3.01 9.66 6.57
C VAL A 246 3.55 11.03 6.97
N SER A 247 3.87 11.26 8.23
CA SER A 247 4.42 12.54 8.71
C SER A 247 5.74 12.89 8.04
N TYR A 248 6.62 11.90 7.88
CA TYR A 248 7.88 12.05 7.14
C TYR A 248 7.61 12.45 5.67
N ARG A 249 6.74 11.71 4.98
CA ARG A 249 6.43 11.96 3.56
C ARG A 249 5.68 13.27 3.33
N LEU A 250 4.84 13.72 4.26
CA LEU A 250 4.19 15.03 4.19
C LEU A 250 5.21 16.18 4.27
N LYS A 251 6.30 16.05 5.05
CA LYS A 251 7.41 17.03 5.05
C LYS A 251 8.10 17.07 3.68
N ILE A 252 8.33 15.92 3.06
CA ILE A 252 8.92 15.83 1.71
C ILE A 252 7.98 16.43 0.66
N MET A 253 6.68 16.13 0.74
CA MET A 253 5.65 16.71 -0.13
C MET A 253 5.64 18.23 -0.04
N LYS A 254 5.71 18.79 1.17
CA LYS A 254 5.81 20.25 1.36
C LYS A 254 7.06 20.83 0.68
N ARG A 255 8.24 20.22 0.84
CA ARG A 255 9.48 20.64 0.14
C ARG A 255 9.33 20.57 -1.38
N PHE A 256 8.65 19.55 -1.89
CA PHE A 256 8.35 19.40 -3.32
C PHE A 256 7.46 20.54 -3.81
N ASP A 257 6.39 20.87 -3.08
CA ASP A 257 5.48 21.97 -3.42
C ASP A 257 6.18 23.34 -3.38
N ASP A 258 7.04 23.55 -2.38
CA ASP A 258 7.89 24.74 -2.23
C ASP A 258 9.06 24.78 -3.25
N ARG A 259 9.18 23.76 -4.10
CA ARG A 259 10.25 23.57 -5.10
C ARG A 259 11.67 23.53 -4.51
N ILE A 260 11.80 23.22 -3.22
CA ILE A 260 13.08 23.13 -2.52
C ILE A 260 13.79 21.84 -2.95
N GLY A 261 14.99 21.98 -3.54
CA GLY A 261 15.79 20.84 -4.00
C GLY A 261 15.37 20.24 -5.35
N MET A 262 14.35 20.80 -6.02
CA MET A 262 13.91 20.32 -7.34
C MET A 262 14.91 20.62 -8.48
N SER A 263 15.89 21.49 -8.24
CA SER A 263 16.95 21.81 -9.20
C SER A 263 17.96 20.67 -9.35
N GLN A 264 18.07 19.79 -8.36
CA GLN A 264 19.01 18.68 -8.35
C GLN A 264 18.38 17.40 -8.90
N ARG A 265 19.22 16.53 -9.48
CA ARG A 265 18.84 15.20 -9.93
C ARG A 265 20.03 14.25 -9.83
N GLY A 266 19.79 12.97 -9.58
CA GLY A 266 20.76 11.90 -9.78
C GLY A 266 20.93 11.48 -11.24
N CYS A 267 22.08 10.90 -11.56
CA CYS A 267 22.29 10.18 -12.82
C CYS A 267 21.39 8.94 -12.88
N ASP A 268 20.73 8.67 -14.01
CA ASP A 268 19.89 7.49 -14.15
C ASP A 268 20.72 6.19 -14.39
N ASN A 269 22.06 6.28 -14.50
CA ASN A 269 22.92 5.10 -14.46
C ASN A 269 22.98 4.57 -13.02
N PRO A 270 22.53 3.34 -12.72
CA PRO A 270 22.45 2.81 -11.36
C PRO A 270 23.82 2.67 -10.67
N LYS A 271 24.93 2.63 -11.42
CA LYS A 271 26.29 2.63 -10.84
C LYS A 271 26.85 4.04 -10.60
N CYS A 272 26.15 5.08 -11.06
CA CYS A 272 26.61 6.45 -10.93
C CYS A 272 25.87 7.16 -9.79
N CYS A 273 26.62 7.55 -8.76
CA CYS A 273 26.09 8.29 -7.62
C CYS A 273 26.13 9.82 -7.81
N LYS A 274 26.40 10.32 -9.03
CA LYS A 274 26.50 11.77 -9.27
C LYS A 274 25.12 12.42 -9.15
N ILE A 275 25.02 13.39 -8.26
CA ILE A 275 23.89 14.31 -8.10
C ILE A 275 24.40 15.70 -8.47
N ALA A 276 23.68 16.40 -9.34
CA ALA A 276 24.04 17.76 -9.76
C ALA A 276 22.79 18.54 -10.18
N VAL A 277 22.97 19.79 -10.61
CA VAL A 277 21.86 20.57 -11.16
C VAL A 277 21.35 19.93 -12.46
N LYS A 278 20.04 19.95 -12.67
CA LYS A 278 19.35 19.29 -13.79
C LYS A 278 19.88 19.70 -15.18
N THR A 279 20.48 20.88 -15.31
CA THR A 279 21.11 21.41 -16.52
C THR A 279 22.44 20.74 -16.85
N GLU A 280 23.14 20.14 -15.88
CA GLU A 280 24.38 19.38 -16.12
C GLU A 280 24.13 17.99 -16.73
N PHE A 281 22.89 17.48 -16.63
CA PHE A 281 22.56 16.15 -17.14
C PHE A 281 22.10 16.22 -18.60
N LYS A 282 22.69 15.36 -19.44
CA LYS A 282 22.30 15.13 -20.82
C LYS A 282 21.08 14.21 -20.87
N ARG A 283 20.10 14.52 -21.71
CA ARG A 283 18.95 13.63 -21.93
C ARG A 283 19.32 12.57 -22.97
N CYS A 284 18.78 11.36 -22.81
CA CYS A 284 18.82 10.36 -23.88
C CYS A 284 18.10 10.93 -25.12
N SER A 285 18.77 10.90 -26.27
CA SER A 285 18.25 11.43 -27.55
C SER A 285 17.01 10.67 -28.03
N GLY A 286 16.92 9.36 -27.77
CA GLY A 286 15.77 8.53 -28.15
C GLY A 286 14.57 8.71 -27.23
N CYS A 287 14.70 8.36 -25.94
CA CYS A 287 13.56 8.33 -25.03
C CYS A 287 13.21 9.67 -24.39
N LYS A 288 14.18 10.60 -24.27
CA LYS A 288 14.09 11.89 -23.54
C LYS A 288 13.70 11.80 -22.06
N ALA A 289 13.45 10.60 -21.53
CA ALA A 289 13.04 10.34 -20.15
C ALA A 289 14.25 10.19 -19.21
N PHE A 290 15.26 9.46 -19.67
CA PHE A 290 16.49 9.20 -18.93
C PHE A 290 17.50 10.36 -19.11
N ARG A 291 18.27 10.62 -18.06
CA ARG A 291 19.23 11.70 -17.89
C ARG A 291 20.54 11.18 -17.30
N TYR A 292 21.65 11.51 -17.94
CA TYR A 292 22.97 11.02 -17.59
C TYR A 292 23.95 12.17 -17.44
N CYS A 293 24.89 12.05 -16.50
CA CYS A 293 25.94 13.05 -16.34
C CYS A 293 27.01 12.95 -17.44
N SER A 294 27.13 11.81 -18.12
CA SER A 294 28.08 11.58 -19.20
C SER A 294 27.53 10.60 -20.24
N LYS A 295 28.18 10.57 -21.42
CA LYS A 295 27.87 9.59 -22.47
C LYS A 295 28.19 8.17 -21.99
N ASP A 296 29.25 7.99 -21.21
CA ASP A 296 29.66 6.67 -20.70
C ASP A 296 28.62 6.09 -19.74
N CYS A 297 28.02 6.94 -18.88
CA CYS A 297 26.91 6.51 -18.03
C CYS A 297 25.70 6.07 -18.85
N GLN A 298 25.40 6.77 -19.95
CA GLN A 298 24.33 6.37 -20.85
C GLN A 298 24.63 5.03 -21.55
N ILE A 299 25.86 4.84 -22.06
CA ILE A 299 26.29 3.60 -22.71
C ILE A 299 26.23 2.42 -21.73
N PHE A 300 26.71 2.64 -20.50
CA PHE A 300 26.67 1.64 -19.45
C PHE A 300 25.23 1.23 -19.13
N ASP A 301 24.35 2.18 -18.83
CA ASP A 301 22.95 1.87 -18.49
C ASP A 301 22.16 1.28 -19.68
N TRP A 302 22.52 1.65 -20.92
CA TRP A 302 21.94 1.03 -22.11
C TRP A 302 22.35 -0.42 -22.31
N SER A 303 23.63 -0.75 -22.05
CA SER A 303 24.17 -2.09 -22.30
C SER A 303 24.00 -3.07 -21.13
N GLN A 304 24.10 -2.57 -19.89
CA GLN A 304 24.13 -3.36 -18.66
C GLN A 304 23.01 -3.01 -17.68
N GLY A 305 22.33 -1.88 -17.88
CA GLY A 305 21.24 -1.44 -17.02
C GLY A 305 19.85 -1.81 -17.57
N MET A 306 18.83 -1.12 -17.07
CA MET A 306 17.43 -1.39 -17.45
C MET A 306 16.92 -0.47 -18.57
N HIS A 307 17.74 0.49 -19.03
CA HIS A 307 17.29 1.49 -20.00
C HIS A 307 16.85 0.88 -21.32
N LYS A 308 17.59 -0.09 -21.89
CA LYS A 308 17.20 -0.74 -23.15
C LYS A 308 15.84 -1.45 -23.03
N PHE A 309 15.63 -2.17 -21.93
CA PHE A 309 14.36 -2.83 -21.61
C PHE A 309 13.21 -1.81 -21.55
N TRP A 310 13.36 -0.75 -20.74
CA TRP A 310 12.34 0.29 -20.62
C TRP A 310 12.09 1.05 -21.92
N HIS A 311 13.12 1.22 -22.76
CA HIS A 311 12.98 1.85 -24.06
C HIS A 311 12.12 1.02 -25.02
N MET A 312 12.33 -0.30 -25.05
CA MET A 312 11.53 -1.23 -25.86
C MET A 312 10.08 -1.33 -25.37
N HIS A 313 9.87 -1.33 -24.06
CA HIS A 313 8.54 -1.38 -23.45
C HIS A 313 7.81 -0.03 -23.42
N ARG A 314 8.37 1.01 -24.05
CA ARG A 314 7.75 2.33 -24.08
C ARG A 314 6.37 2.33 -24.76
N VAL A 315 6.12 1.40 -25.68
CA VAL A 315 4.81 1.19 -26.30
C VAL A 315 3.79 0.72 -25.26
N ASN A 316 4.17 -0.20 -24.37
CA ASN A 316 3.31 -0.68 -23.27
C ASN A 316 3.19 0.35 -22.12
N TYR A 317 4.15 1.26 -21.99
CA TYR A 317 4.10 2.37 -21.02
C TYR A 317 3.02 3.41 -21.30
N GLN A 318 2.40 3.41 -22.48
CA GLN A 318 1.28 4.31 -22.73
C GLN A 318 0.13 4.04 -21.73
N HIS A 319 -0.10 2.79 -21.33
CA HIS A 319 -1.12 2.46 -20.31
C HIS A 319 -0.73 2.89 -18.89
N THR A 320 0.55 2.85 -18.51
CA THR A 320 0.96 3.36 -17.18
C THR A 320 0.98 4.90 -17.12
N ASN A 321 1.00 5.58 -18.28
CA ASN A 321 0.77 7.02 -18.32
C ASN A 321 -0.69 7.40 -18.03
N GLU A 322 -1.65 6.49 -18.19
CA GLU A 322 -3.04 6.71 -17.77
C GLU A 322 -3.16 6.69 -16.24
N ILE A 323 -2.33 5.89 -15.56
CA ILE A 323 -2.40 5.71 -14.10
C ILE A 323 -1.76 6.88 -13.35
N LEU A 324 -0.55 7.31 -13.73
CA LEU A 324 0.17 8.37 -13.02
C LEU A 324 0.16 9.69 -13.78
N THR A 325 -0.19 10.77 -13.09
CA THR A 325 -0.04 12.14 -13.59
C THR A 325 1.42 12.56 -13.71
N SER A 326 1.69 13.60 -14.49
CA SER A 326 3.04 14.18 -14.58
C SER A 326 3.56 14.72 -13.24
N ARG A 327 2.66 15.19 -12.37
CA ARG A 327 3.00 15.65 -11.01
C ARG A 327 3.40 14.49 -10.11
N GLU A 328 2.65 13.38 -10.13
CA GLU A 328 3.00 12.17 -9.36
C GLU A 328 4.34 11.60 -9.78
N ARG A 329 4.60 11.50 -11.09
CA ARG A 329 5.93 11.08 -11.58
C ARG A 329 7.06 12.02 -11.16
N ALA A 330 6.79 13.32 -11.01
CA ALA A 330 7.78 14.27 -10.52
C ALA A 330 8.00 14.10 -9.02
N PHE A 331 6.93 13.94 -8.25
CA PHE A 331 6.98 13.72 -6.82
C PHE A 331 7.66 12.40 -6.45
N LEU A 332 7.31 11.28 -7.10
CA LEU A 332 7.96 9.98 -6.86
C LEU A 332 9.48 10.04 -7.08
N ARG A 333 9.93 10.73 -8.13
CA ARG A 333 11.37 10.95 -8.35
C ARG A 333 12.00 11.82 -7.27
N PHE A 334 11.27 12.82 -6.80
CA PHE A 334 11.74 13.69 -5.72
C PHE A 334 11.85 12.93 -4.39
N LEU A 335 10.86 12.10 -4.07
CA LEU A 335 10.86 11.21 -2.89
C LEU A 335 12.03 10.23 -2.95
N LEU A 336 12.19 9.49 -4.05
CA LEU A 336 13.32 8.57 -4.21
C LEU A 336 14.68 9.27 -4.13
N HIS A 337 14.77 10.51 -4.64
CA HIS A 337 15.98 11.30 -4.55
C HIS A 337 16.29 11.73 -3.11
N HIS A 338 15.25 12.09 -2.35
CA HIS A 338 15.37 12.41 -0.94
C HIS A 338 15.85 11.22 -0.12
N ASP A 339 15.19 10.07 -0.26
CA ASP A 339 15.54 8.82 0.44
C ASP A 339 16.98 8.39 0.13
N TYR A 340 17.39 8.52 -1.15
CA TYR A 340 18.77 8.25 -1.56
C TYR A 340 19.80 9.17 -0.88
N LEU A 341 19.49 10.46 -0.78
CA LEU A 341 20.37 11.43 -0.12
C LEU A 341 20.51 11.15 1.38
N GLU A 342 19.42 10.81 2.06
CA GLU A 342 19.46 10.45 3.48
C GLU A 342 20.27 9.18 3.72
N ALA A 343 19.99 8.10 2.97
CA ALA A 343 20.74 6.85 3.06
C ALA A 343 22.24 7.03 2.79
N ARG A 344 22.60 7.93 1.87
CA ARG A 344 24.00 8.27 1.59
C ARG A 344 24.67 8.96 2.78
N VAL A 345 23.99 9.87 3.46
CA VAL A 345 24.53 10.56 4.65
C VAL A 345 24.76 9.56 5.79
N GLU A 346 23.86 8.59 5.97
CA GLU A 346 24.01 7.54 6.99
C GLU A 346 25.15 6.58 6.68
N THR A 347 25.29 6.17 5.42
CA THR A 347 26.26 5.13 5.02
C THR A 347 27.67 5.71 4.82
N PHE A 348 27.76 6.97 4.44
CA PHE A 348 29.01 7.68 4.19
C PHE A 348 28.90 9.07 4.82
N PRO A 349 29.05 9.20 6.16
CA PRO A 349 29.21 10.51 6.76
C PRO A 349 30.35 11.18 6.01
N MET A 350 30.07 12.33 5.37
CA MET A 350 31.09 13.10 4.67
C MET A 350 32.08 13.64 5.72
N SER A 351 32.98 12.78 6.21
CA SER A 351 34.26 13.25 6.67
C SER A 351 35.00 13.72 5.43
N ALA A 352 35.45 14.97 5.46
CA ALA A 352 36.31 15.57 4.46
C ALA A 352 37.73 14.93 4.42
N ALA A 353 37.83 13.64 4.74
CA ALA A 353 39.06 12.89 4.81
C ALA A 353 38.75 11.43 4.43
N LEU A 354 38.93 11.09 3.15
CA LEU A 354 39.28 9.75 2.70
C LEU A 354 39.60 9.80 1.20
N GLU A 355 40.86 10.15 0.93
CA GLU A 355 41.56 9.79 -0.31
C GLU A 355 42.01 8.32 -0.34
N ASP A 356 41.61 7.49 0.63
CA ASP A 356 42.01 6.08 0.66
C ASP A 356 40.91 5.13 0.20
N LYS A 357 41.23 4.39 -0.87
CA LYS A 357 40.47 3.28 -1.44
C LYS A 357 40.38 2.11 -0.46
N VAL A 358 39.50 2.17 0.52
CA VAL A 358 39.11 0.98 1.29
C VAL A 358 37.84 0.38 0.69
N SER A 359 37.93 -0.89 0.28
CA SER A 359 36.90 -1.55 -0.52
C SER A 359 35.59 -1.76 0.27
N ILE A 360 34.49 -1.51 -0.43
CA ILE A 360 33.08 -1.68 -0.01
C ILE A 360 32.80 -3.08 0.58
N ASP A 361 33.59 -4.09 0.23
CA ASP A 361 33.42 -5.49 0.66
C ASP A 361 33.61 -5.69 2.18
N LYS A 362 34.43 -4.86 2.86
CA LYS A 362 34.71 -5.04 4.30
C LYS A 362 33.58 -4.53 5.21
N TYR A 363 32.80 -3.55 4.73
CA TYR A 363 31.83 -2.83 5.57
C TYR A 363 30.50 -3.59 5.70
N ILE A 364 30.09 -4.28 4.63
CA ILE A 364 28.88 -5.13 4.62
C ILE A 364 29.05 -6.33 5.56
N TRP A 365 30.26 -6.91 5.61
CA TRP A 365 30.52 -8.10 6.41
C TRP A 365 30.50 -7.86 7.92
N ALA A 366 31.11 -6.77 8.39
CA ALA A 366 31.16 -6.45 9.82
C ALA A 366 29.75 -6.21 10.40
N ASP A 367 28.87 -5.62 9.61
CA ASP A 367 27.47 -5.39 10.01
C ASP A 367 26.66 -6.69 10.06
N HIS A 368 26.90 -7.63 9.14
CA HIS A 368 26.26 -8.94 9.16
C HIS A 368 26.66 -9.79 10.37
N VAL A 369 27.95 -9.80 10.73
CA VAL A 369 28.45 -10.52 11.92
C VAL A 369 27.85 -9.94 13.20
N ARG A 370 27.80 -8.60 13.30
CA ARG A 370 27.20 -7.92 14.46
C ARG A 370 25.73 -8.30 14.65
N ARG A 371 24.92 -8.27 13.59
CA ARG A 371 23.48 -8.59 13.66
C ARG A 371 23.21 -10.07 13.97
N ALA A 372 24.07 -10.97 13.50
CA ALA A 372 24.00 -12.39 13.86
C ALA A 372 24.26 -12.61 15.36
N LEU A 373 25.28 -11.93 15.90
CA LEU A 373 25.58 -11.94 17.34
C LEU A 373 24.44 -11.33 18.17
N ASP A 374 23.86 -10.22 17.71
CA ASP A 374 22.74 -9.54 18.40
C ASP A 374 21.42 -10.35 18.36
N SER A 375 21.31 -11.36 17.48
CA SER A 375 20.11 -12.20 17.35
C SER A 375 19.97 -13.28 18.43
N ASP A 376 21.00 -13.46 19.28
CA ASP A 376 21.03 -14.43 20.38
C ASP A 376 20.65 -15.85 19.93
N GLY A 377 21.24 -16.29 18.82
CA GLY A 377 21.04 -17.64 18.25
C GLY A 377 19.76 -17.85 17.44
N ARG A 378 18.94 -16.81 17.23
CA ARG A 378 17.65 -16.92 16.50
C ARG A 378 17.76 -16.87 14.98
N MET A 379 18.97 -16.76 14.44
CA MET A 379 19.20 -16.77 12.99
C MET A 379 19.77 -18.12 12.55
N GLU A 380 18.92 -18.97 11.95
CA GLU A 380 19.32 -20.27 11.42
C GLU A 380 19.76 -20.15 9.95
N LEU A 381 20.95 -20.66 9.63
CA LEU A 381 21.48 -20.76 8.27
C LEU A 381 21.56 -22.24 7.88
N HIS A 382 20.77 -22.64 6.88
CA HIS A 382 20.87 -23.96 6.26
C HIS A 382 21.93 -23.96 5.15
N VAL A 383 22.76 -25.01 5.06
CA VAL A 383 23.82 -25.11 4.06
C VAL A 383 23.67 -26.41 3.28
N MET A 384 22.91 -26.36 2.18
CA MET A 384 22.71 -27.52 1.33
C MET A 384 23.90 -27.73 0.39
N LEU A 385 24.53 -28.91 0.46
CA LEU A 385 25.48 -29.37 -0.56
C LEU A 385 24.74 -30.08 -1.70
N LEU A 386 24.73 -29.46 -2.88
CA LEU A 386 24.17 -30.03 -4.10
C LEU A 386 25.28 -30.65 -4.95
N ARG A 387 25.04 -31.85 -5.50
CA ARG A 387 25.98 -32.52 -6.40
C ARG A 387 25.40 -32.60 -7.81
N PHE A 388 26.16 -32.12 -8.79
CA PHE A 388 25.84 -32.20 -10.21
C PHE A 388 27.00 -32.88 -10.94
N GLY A 389 26.91 -34.21 -11.08
CA GLY A 389 28.03 -35.03 -11.55
C GLY A 389 29.21 -34.96 -10.57
N ASP A 390 30.43 -34.75 -11.08
CA ASP A 390 31.64 -34.62 -10.26
C ASP A 390 31.77 -33.24 -9.57
N LYS A 391 30.90 -32.28 -9.90
CA LYS A 391 30.90 -30.95 -9.30
C LYS A 391 30.03 -30.92 -8.04
N LYS A 392 30.61 -30.37 -6.98
CA LYS A 392 29.93 -30.04 -5.71
C LYS A 392 29.65 -28.55 -5.68
N ASP A 393 28.44 -28.17 -5.32
CA ASP A 393 28.02 -26.79 -5.13
C ASP A 393 27.35 -26.64 -3.76
N TYR A 394 27.52 -25.48 -3.11
CA TYR A 394 26.95 -25.22 -1.78
C TYR A 394 25.94 -24.08 -1.87
N TRP A 395 24.74 -24.32 -1.35
CA TRP A 395 23.65 -23.37 -1.31
C TRP A 395 23.37 -23.02 0.15
N ILE A 396 23.50 -21.74 0.50
CA ILE A 396 23.25 -21.26 1.87
C ILE A 396 21.89 -20.55 1.87
N LEU A 397 20.96 -21.02 2.70
CA LEU A 397 19.59 -20.53 2.81
C LEU A 397 19.33 -20.12 4.27
N PRO A 398 19.08 -18.85 4.60
CA PRO A 398 18.59 -18.47 5.92
C PRO A 398 17.14 -18.93 6.07
N LEU A 399 16.83 -19.71 7.11
CA LEU A 399 15.44 -20.03 7.45
C LEU A 399 14.94 -18.96 8.43
N ARG A 400 13.93 -18.22 7.96
CA ARG A 400 13.20 -17.13 8.64
C ARG A 400 13.92 -15.77 8.68
N SER A 401 13.90 -15.06 7.56
CA SER A 401 13.87 -13.60 7.57
C SER A 401 13.19 -13.07 6.30
N ASN A 402 12.60 -11.88 6.41
CA ASN A 402 11.88 -11.18 5.35
C ASN A 402 12.65 -11.15 4.02
N SER A 403 11.91 -11.24 2.91
CA SER A 403 12.41 -11.38 1.53
C SER A 403 13.42 -10.30 1.06
N SER A 404 13.53 -9.17 1.76
CA SER A 404 14.56 -8.15 1.50
C SER A 404 15.98 -8.61 1.91
N TYR A 405 16.11 -9.41 2.97
CA TYR A 405 17.40 -9.97 3.45
C TYR A 405 18.02 -10.96 2.45
N TYR A 406 17.17 -11.64 1.66
CA TYR A 406 17.58 -12.60 0.64
C TYR A 406 18.49 -11.98 -0.42
N ARG A 407 18.28 -10.70 -0.77
CA ARG A 407 18.93 -10.12 -1.94
C ARG A 407 20.40 -9.76 -1.69
N ASP A 408 20.71 -9.23 -0.51
CA ASP A 408 22.03 -8.66 -0.25
C ASP A 408 23.06 -9.73 0.16
N SER A 409 22.65 -10.66 1.03
CA SER A 409 23.47 -11.81 1.45
C SER A 409 23.75 -12.77 0.29
N PHE A 410 22.75 -13.03 -0.56
CA PHE A 410 22.91 -13.87 -1.75
C PHE A 410 23.88 -13.22 -2.74
N VAL A 411 23.78 -11.91 -2.98
CA VAL A 411 24.69 -11.20 -3.88
C VAL A 411 26.12 -11.24 -3.37
N TYR A 412 26.35 -11.08 -2.06
CA TYR A 412 27.69 -11.15 -1.47
C TYR A 412 28.37 -12.52 -1.65
N PHE A 413 27.73 -13.60 -1.21
CA PHE A 413 28.32 -14.94 -1.32
C PHE A 413 28.41 -15.42 -2.77
N ARG A 414 27.44 -15.07 -3.61
CA ARG A 414 27.50 -15.31 -5.06
C ARG A 414 28.70 -14.61 -5.69
N ASN A 415 29.02 -13.38 -5.28
CA ASN A 415 30.15 -12.66 -5.84
C ASN A 415 31.51 -13.27 -5.43
N ILE A 416 31.66 -13.73 -4.18
CA ILE A 416 32.87 -14.47 -3.74
C ILE A 416 33.02 -15.77 -4.54
N TYR A 417 31.92 -16.51 -4.71
CA TYR A 417 31.93 -17.74 -5.49
C TYR A 417 32.28 -17.50 -6.97
N LEU A 418 31.63 -16.53 -7.61
CA LEU A 418 31.89 -16.21 -9.02
C LEU A 418 33.30 -15.69 -9.26
N ARG A 419 33.91 -15.04 -8.27
CA ARG A 419 35.26 -14.46 -8.37
C ARG A 419 36.35 -15.48 -8.04
N ASP A 420 36.19 -16.20 -6.93
CA ASP A 420 37.27 -16.93 -6.27
C ASP A 420 37.00 -18.43 -6.11
N GLY A 421 35.82 -18.91 -6.53
CA GLY A 421 35.43 -20.31 -6.50
C GLY A 421 35.01 -20.83 -5.12
N SER A 422 34.65 -22.11 -5.08
CA SER A 422 34.07 -22.76 -3.88
C SER A 422 35.01 -22.87 -2.69
N ALA A 423 36.32 -23.01 -2.92
CA ALA A 423 37.32 -23.10 -1.84
C ALA A 423 37.47 -21.77 -1.07
N ALA A 424 37.40 -20.64 -1.77
CA ALA A 424 37.44 -19.32 -1.16
C ALA A 424 36.15 -19.02 -0.38
N LEU A 425 34.99 -19.46 -0.90
CA LEU A 425 33.72 -19.39 -0.20
C LEU A 425 33.75 -20.21 1.10
N ALA A 426 34.27 -21.44 1.06
CA ALA A 426 34.40 -22.30 2.24
C ALA A 426 35.34 -21.69 3.29
N LYS A 427 36.48 -21.12 2.87
CA LYS A 427 37.41 -20.43 3.79
C LYS A 427 36.82 -19.15 4.39
N ALA A 428 36.03 -18.39 3.63
CA ALA A 428 35.30 -17.24 4.16
C ALA A 428 34.27 -17.67 5.23
N TYR A 429 33.70 -18.87 5.07
CA TYR A 429 32.77 -19.47 6.02
C TYR A 429 33.47 -20.00 7.29
N GLU A 430 34.61 -20.69 7.19
CA GLU A 430 35.38 -21.17 8.34
C GLU A 430 35.86 -20.03 9.27
N ASN A 431 36.11 -18.85 8.70
CA ASN A 431 36.51 -17.67 9.46
C ASN A 431 35.36 -17.01 10.24
N LEU A 432 34.11 -17.48 10.13
CA LEU A 432 32.95 -16.93 10.83
C LEU A 432 32.97 -17.10 12.36
N ARG A 433 33.86 -17.94 12.92
CA ARG A 433 33.90 -18.29 14.36
C ARG A 433 32.48 -18.47 14.93
N VAL A 434 31.84 -19.54 14.49
CA VAL A 434 30.51 -19.96 14.94
C VAL A 434 30.52 -20.15 16.47
N PRO A 435 29.60 -19.52 17.24
CA PRO A 435 29.51 -19.70 18.68
C PRO A 435 29.31 -21.18 19.05
N ALA A 436 29.88 -21.63 20.17
CA ALA A 436 29.88 -23.03 20.61
C ALA A 436 28.48 -23.65 20.88
N GLY A 437 27.40 -22.86 20.77
CA GLY A 437 26.01 -23.31 20.96
C GLY A 437 25.29 -23.74 19.68
N ILE A 438 25.91 -23.69 18.51
CA ILE A 438 25.32 -24.19 17.25
C ILE A 438 25.68 -25.67 17.11
N VAL A 439 24.72 -26.54 17.40
CA VAL A 439 24.96 -27.97 17.62
C VAL A 439 24.93 -28.79 16.33
N GLU A 440 24.28 -28.33 15.26
CA GLU A 440 24.30 -28.99 13.95
C GLU A 440 24.25 -28.00 12.77
N ILE A 441 24.97 -28.36 11.70
CA ILE A 441 24.94 -27.72 10.38
C ILE A 441 24.37 -28.77 9.44
N HIS A 442 23.19 -28.53 8.87
CA HIS A 442 22.59 -29.39 7.84
C HIS A 442 22.91 -28.91 6.43
#